data_AF-A0A356VC63-F1
#
_entry.id   AF-A0A356VC63-F1
#
_cell.length_a   1.000
_cell.length_b   1.000
_cell.length_c   1.000
_cell.angle_alpha   90.00
_cell.angle_beta   90.00
_cell.angle_gamma   90.00
#
_symmetry.space_group_name_H-M   'P 1'
#
loop_
_entity.id
_entity.type
_entity.pdbx_description
1 polymer ?
#
loop_
_entity_poly.entity_id
_entity_poly.type
_entity_poly.pdbx_seq_one_letter_code
_entity_poly.pdbx_strand_id
1 'polypeptide(L)'
;PGEKLHEVLVSSDEAHHTLEFDDMFVILPLHPWWKMEHWTGGKALTEGFLYSSKTNSEALSVERLREMVAQFQVAPLEELTPLPSR
;
A
#
# COMPACT_ATOMS: atom_id res chain seq x y z
N PRO A 1 23.65 2.79 -3.77
CA PRO A 1 22.77 2.00 -4.66
C PRO A 1 21.94 1.00 -3.84
N GLY A 2 20.61 1.18 -3.78
CA GLY A 2 19.74 0.32 -2.96
C GLY A 2 18.23 0.45 -3.26
N GLU A 3 17.84 1.21 -4.29
CA GLU A 3 16.44 1.30 -4.70
C GLU A 3 16.01 0.03 -5.44
N LYS A 4 14.78 -0.42 -5.16
CA LYS A 4 14.15 -1.56 -5.81
C LYS A 4 13.42 -1.11 -7.07
N LEU A 5 13.36 -1.98 -8.08
CA LEU A 5 12.58 -1.74 -9.29
C LEU A 5 11.06 -1.88 -9.06
N HIS A 6 10.67 -2.71 -8.10
CA HIS A 6 9.28 -2.94 -7.72
C HIS A 6 9.17 -2.98 -6.20
N GLU A 7 8.11 -2.37 -5.69
CA GLU A 7 7.78 -2.40 -4.26
C GLU A 7 6.76 -3.49 -3.98
N VAL A 8 6.87 -4.08 -2.80
CA VAL A 8 5.99 -5.13 -2.30
C VAL A 8 5.25 -4.60 -1.08
N LEU A 9 3.92 -4.73 -1.10
CA LEU A 9 3.05 -4.29 0.00
C LEU A 9 2.52 -5.46 0.83
N VAL A 10 2.29 -6.62 0.20
CA VAL A 10 1.99 -7.88 0.88
C VAL A 10 2.88 -8.95 0.28
N SER A 11 3.87 -9.41 1.05
CA SER A 11 4.71 -10.53 0.66
C SER A 11 3.97 -11.86 0.74
N SER A 12 4.51 -12.90 0.10
CA SER A 12 3.90 -14.24 0.15
C SER A 12 3.91 -14.87 1.53
N ASP A 13 4.82 -14.46 2.42
CA ASP A 13 4.84 -14.89 3.82
C ASP A 13 3.73 -14.19 4.64
N GLU A 14 3.55 -12.88 4.42
CA GLU A 14 2.48 -12.09 5.04
C GLU A 14 1.09 -12.52 4.55
N ALA A 15 0.98 -12.99 3.31
CA ALA A 15 -0.27 -13.43 2.71
C ALA A 15 -0.98 -14.53 3.53
N HIS A 16 -0.22 -15.40 4.22
CA HIS A 16 -0.77 -16.48 5.05
C HIS A 16 -1.64 -15.99 6.19
N HIS A 17 -1.42 -14.76 6.67
CA HIS A 17 -2.17 -14.15 7.76
C HIS A 17 -2.83 -12.85 7.32
N THR A 18 -3.16 -12.73 6.04
CA THR A 18 -3.79 -11.53 5.46
C THR A 18 -5.20 -11.85 4.95
N LEU A 19 -6.11 -10.93 5.16
CA LEU A 19 -7.48 -10.98 4.64
C LEU A 19 -7.68 -9.94 3.53
N GLU A 20 -8.34 -10.34 2.45
CA GLU A 20 -8.78 -9.49 1.35
C GLU A 20 -10.22 -8.99 1.58
N PHE A 21 -10.42 -7.70 1.38
CA PHE A 21 -11.71 -7.01 1.31
C PHE A 21 -11.82 -6.29 -0.04
N ASP A 22 -12.97 -5.68 -0.32
CA ASP A 22 -13.24 -5.06 -1.62
C ASP A 22 -12.27 -3.91 -1.97
N ASP A 23 -11.73 -3.19 -0.98
CA ASP A 23 -10.89 -2.01 -1.17
C ASP A 23 -9.57 -2.04 -0.37
N MET A 24 -9.29 -3.11 0.37
CA MET A 24 -8.11 -3.20 1.23
C MET A 24 -7.67 -4.63 1.55
N PHE A 25 -6.43 -4.74 2.02
CA PHE A 25 -5.89 -5.95 2.65
C PHE A 25 -5.61 -5.67 4.12
N VAL A 26 -5.91 -6.65 4.98
CA VAL A 26 -5.65 -6.59 6.42
C VAL A 26 -4.66 -7.67 6.80
N ILE A 27 -3.42 -7.28 7.07
CA ILE A 27 -2.37 -8.17 7.61
C ILE A 27 -2.64 -8.32 9.12
N LEU A 28 -2.98 -9.54 9.54
CA LEU A 28 -3.36 -9.83 10.92
C LEU A 28 -2.13 -10.04 11.80
N PRO A 29 -2.13 -9.54 13.05
CA PRO A 29 -1.05 -9.83 13.98
C PRO A 29 -0.92 -11.34 14.25
N LEU A 30 0.31 -11.85 14.26
CA LEU A 30 0.61 -13.27 14.55
C LEU A 30 0.46 -13.65 16.03
N HIS A 31 0.18 -12.68 16.91
CA HIS A 31 0.20 -12.92 18.34
C HIS A 31 -1.14 -13.48 18.88
N PRO A 32 -1.12 -14.55 19.71
CA PRO A 32 -2.34 -15.23 20.20
C PRO A 32 -3.28 -14.38 21.06
N TRP A 33 -2.78 -13.27 21.63
CA TRP A 33 -3.60 -12.36 22.44
C TRP A 33 -4.46 -11.41 21.60
N TRP A 34 -4.28 -11.40 20.27
CA TRP A 34 -5.08 -10.61 19.35
C TRP A 34 -6.37 -11.33 18.99
N LYS A 35 -7.51 -10.69 19.23
CA LYS A 35 -8.83 -11.22 18.88
C LYS A 35 -9.18 -10.83 17.46
N MET A 36 -9.38 -11.82 16.58
CA MET A 36 -9.80 -11.61 15.19
C MET A 36 -11.27 -11.19 15.03
N GLU A 37 -11.98 -11.02 16.15
CA GLU A 37 -13.42 -10.77 16.25
C GLU A 37 -13.90 -9.54 15.46
N HIS A 38 -13.01 -8.60 15.11
CA HIS A 38 -13.34 -7.37 14.38
C HIS A 38 -13.21 -7.46 12.85
N TRP A 39 -12.63 -8.53 12.31
CA TRP A 39 -12.33 -8.66 10.87
C TRP A 39 -13.20 -9.70 10.17
N THR A 40 -14.50 -9.70 10.49
CA THR A 40 -15.47 -10.60 9.85
C THR A 40 -15.73 -10.18 8.41
N GLY A 41 -15.77 -11.15 7.48
CA GLY A 41 -16.12 -10.92 6.08
C GLY A 41 -14.94 -10.83 5.11
N GLY A 42 -13.70 -10.82 5.63
CA GLY A 42 -12.51 -10.91 4.78
C GLY A 42 -12.30 -12.30 4.20
N LYS A 43 -11.74 -12.37 2.99
CA LYS A 43 -11.39 -13.63 2.32
C LYS A 43 -9.92 -13.95 2.54
N ALA A 44 -9.61 -15.22 2.82
CA ALA A 44 -8.22 -15.66 2.87
C ALA A 44 -7.61 -15.61 1.47
N LEU A 45 -6.35 -15.21 1.39
CA LEU A 45 -5.60 -15.15 0.13
C LEU A 45 -5.16 -16.55 -0.32
N THR A 46 -4.99 -16.71 -1.64
CA THR A 46 -4.47 -17.95 -2.22
C THR A 46 -3.00 -18.17 -1.87
N GLU A 47 -2.57 -19.43 -1.80
CA GLU A 47 -1.16 -19.77 -1.61
C GLU A 47 -0.28 -19.13 -2.69
N GLY A 48 0.85 -18.56 -2.28
CA GLY A 48 1.76 -17.85 -3.18
C GLY A 48 1.30 -16.46 -3.61
N PHE A 49 0.22 -15.92 -3.03
CA PHE A 49 -0.21 -14.55 -3.29
C PHE A 49 0.94 -13.55 -3.05
N LEU A 50 0.98 -12.48 -3.86
CA LEU A 50 1.97 -11.41 -3.78
C LEU A 50 1.36 -10.12 -4.30
N TYR A 51 1.21 -9.13 -3.41
CA TYR A 51 0.79 -7.80 -3.81
C TYR A 51 2.00 -6.89 -3.98
N SER A 52 2.31 -6.57 -5.25
CA SER A 52 3.48 -5.77 -5.62
C SER A 52 3.14 -4.79 -6.75
N SER A 53 3.93 -3.74 -6.91
CA SER A 53 3.76 -2.79 -8.02
C SER A 53 3.98 -3.44 -9.39
N LYS A 54 4.61 -4.62 -9.45
CA LYS A 54 4.76 -5.42 -10.68
C LYS A 54 3.47 -6.13 -11.09
N THR A 55 2.69 -6.59 -10.10
CA THR A 55 1.52 -7.47 -10.29
C THR A 55 0.19 -6.75 -10.11
N ASN A 56 0.19 -5.51 -9.62
CA ASN A 56 -1.01 -4.72 -9.44
C ASN A 56 -1.74 -4.51 -10.78
N SER A 57 -3.03 -4.84 -10.81
CA SER A 57 -3.89 -4.70 -11.99
C SER A 57 -4.22 -3.25 -12.33
N GLU A 58 -4.10 -2.35 -11.35
CA GLU A 58 -4.40 -0.94 -11.53
C GLU A 58 -3.12 -0.12 -11.70
N ALA A 59 -2.91 0.37 -12.92
CA ALA A 59 -1.87 1.35 -13.24
C ALA A 59 -2.51 2.73 -13.44
N LEU A 60 -1.97 3.74 -12.76
CA LEU A 60 -2.41 5.11 -12.95
C LEU A 60 -1.91 5.65 -14.31
N SER A 61 -2.83 6.16 -15.13
CA SER A 61 -2.44 6.91 -16.32
C SER A 61 -1.86 8.27 -15.95
N VAL A 62 -1.12 8.87 -16.88
CA VAL A 62 -0.57 10.22 -16.70
C VAL A 62 -1.67 11.25 -16.45
N GLU A 63 -2.80 11.11 -17.15
CA GLU A 63 -3.97 11.99 -17.02
C GLU A 63 -4.57 11.86 -15.62
N ARG A 64 -4.79 10.61 -15.16
CA ARG A 64 -5.36 10.37 -13.83
C ARG A 64 -4.45 10.88 -12.73
N LEU A 65 -3.14 10.72 -12.89
CA LEU A 65 -2.16 11.25 -11.95
C LEU A 65 -2.21 12.79 -11.90
N ARG A 66 -2.30 13.46 -13.05
CA ARG A 66 -2.44 14.93 -13.12
C ARG A 66 -3.72 15.43 -12.44
N GLU A 67 -4.84 14.73 -12.64
CA GLU A 67 -6.10 15.04 -11.97
C GLU A 67 -5.99 14.93 -10.45
N MET A 68 -5.37 13.86 -9.96
CA MET A 68 -5.15 13.66 -8.53
C MET A 68 -4.27 14.77 -7.95
N VAL A 69 -3.14 15.08 -8.60
CA VAL A 69 -2.22 16.14 -8.16
C VAL A 69 -2.91 17.50 -8.11
N ALA A 70 -3.77 17.83 -9.08
CA ALA A 70 -4.50 19.09 -9.13
C ALA A 70 -5.48 19.29 -7.96
N GLN A 71 -5.89 18.23 -7.27
CA GLN A 71 -6.74 18.30 -6.07
C GLN A 71 -5.97 18.67 -4.80
N PHE A 72 -4.65 18.54 -4.81
CA PHE A 72 -3.83 18.92 -3.67
C PHE A 72 -3.51 20.41 -3.71
N GLN A 73 -3.76 21.13 -2.61
CA GLN A 73 -3.19 22.45 -2.42
C GLN A 73 -1.70 22.30 -2.15
N VAL A 74 -0.88 22.60 -3.16
CA VAL A 74 0.56 22.68 -2.99
C VAL A 74 0.89 24.13 -2.63
N ALA A 75 1.56 24.33 -1.50
CA ALA A 75 2.10 25.65 -1.15
C ALA A 75 3.03 26.12 -2.29
N PRO A 76 3.03 27.43 -2.62
CA PRO A 76 3.98 27.97 -3.59
C PRO A 76 5.41 27.53 -3.25
N LEU A 77 6.21 27.20 -4.27
CA LEU A 77 7.61 26.77 -4.08
C LEU A 77 8.43 27.79 -3.27
N GLU A 78 8.00 29.05 -3.30
CA GLU A 78 8.57 30.19 -2.56
C GLU A 78 8.35 30.10 -1.03
N GLU A 79 7.34 29.35 -0.58
CA GLU A 79 7.01 29.15 0.84
C GLU A 79 7.60 27.86 1.42
N LEU A 80 8.18 27.00 0.58
CA LEU A 80 8.91 25.81 1.03
C LEU A 80 10.27 26.27 1.58
N THR A 81 10.35 26.50 2.89
CA THR A 81 11.63 26.72 3.57
C THR A 81 12.59 25.59 3.19
N PRO A 82 13.78 25.89 2.65
CA PRO A 82 14.75 24.87 2.31
C PRO A 82 15.03 24.03 3.55
N LEU A 83 14.97 22.70 3.40
CA LEU A 83 15.38 21.79 4.47
C LEU A 83 16.80 22.19 4.92
N PRO A 84 17.07 22.33 6.21
CA PRO A 84 18.40 22.70 6.68
C PRO A 84 19.40 21.65 6.18
N SER A 85 20.44 22.13 5.51
CA SER A 85 21.57 21.31 5.08
C SER A 85 22.13 20.59 6.30
N ARG A 86 22.06 19.26 6.29
CA ARG A 86 22.69 18.42 7.30
C ARG A 86 24.20 18.38 7.12
#